data_AF-A0A432RTK0-F1
#
_entry.id   AF-A0A432RTK0-F1
#
_cell.length_a   1.000
_cell.length_b   1.000
_cell.length_c   1.000
_cell.angle_alpha   90.00
_cell.angle_beta   90.00
_cell.angle_gamma   90.00
#
_symmetry.space_group_name_H-M   'P 1'
#
loop_
_entity.id
_entity.type
_entity.pdbx_description
1 polymer ?
#
loop_
_entity_poly.entity_id
_entity_poly.type
_entity_poly.pdbx_seq_one_letter_code
_entity_poly.pdbx_strand_id
1 'polypeptide(L)'
;MSNQPLAKGRVCYASEYYATNEIDQQTKKPKMKARYATLGRATMWPAERQGEPPQISIDLDSLPIGSNGSLKMMVFWDQPQQQQHPQQPAPPQQPAPQSYGQPQSYGSFGNQPQR
;
A
#
# COMPACT_ATOMS: atom_id res chain seq x y z
N MET A 1 18.89 -9.05 21.29
CA MET A 1 17.50 -8.60 21.03
C MET A 1 17.51 -7.85 19.70
N SER A 2 16.58 -8.15 18.79
CA SER A 2 16.48 -7.41 17.53
C SER A 2 15.99 -6.01 17.82
N ASN A 3 16.81 -5.00 17.52
CA ASN A 3 16.49 -3.59 17.75
C ASN A 3 15.67 -2.98 16.59
N GLN A 4 15.02 -3.84 15.81
CA GLN A 4 14.25 -3.42 14.64
C GLN A 4 12.75 -3.39 14.98
N PRO A 5 12.01 -2.42 14.42
CA PRO A 5 10.58 -2.36 14.60
C PRO A 5 9.90 -3.57 13.95
N LEU A 6 8.89 -4.11 14.63
CA LEU A 6 8.03 -5.18 14.12
C LEU A 6 7.10 -4.68 13.00
N ALA A 7 6.60 -3.46 13.14
CA ALA A 7 5.75 -2.81 12.15
C ALA A 7 5.87 -1.29 12.23
N LYS A 8 5.59 -0.64 11.11
CA LYS A 8 5.40 0.81 11.01
C LYS A 8 4.02 1.08 10.46
N GLY A 9 3.47 2.24 10.78
CA GLY A 9 2.14 2.63 10.35
C GLY A 9 1.88 4.10 10.53
N ARG A 10 0.65 4.49 10.21
CA ARG A 10 0.18 5.87 10.28
C ARG A 10 -0.93 5.98 11.31
N VAL A 11 -0.87 7.04 12.11
CA VAL A 11 -1.98 7.44 12.97
C VAL A 11 -2.85 8.40 12.19
N CYS A 12 -4.12 8.06 12.05
CA CYS A 12 -5.08 8.82 11.29
C CYS A 12 -6.36 9.06 12.09
N TYR A 13 -7.14 10.06 11.71
CA TYR A 13 -8.51 10.24 12.17
C TYR A 13 -9.44 10.40 10.98
N ALA A 14 -10.73 10.13 11.17
CA ALA A 14 -11.75 10.40 10.15
C ALA A 14 -12.04 11.91 10.15
N SER A 15 -11.57 12.60 9.12
CA SER A 15 -11.76 14.06 8.99
C SER A 15 -13.16 14.40 8.50
N GLU A 16 -13.73 13.56 7.65
CA GLU A 16 -15.07 13.75 7.09
C GLU A 16 -15.68 12.42 6.66
N TYR A 17 -17.00 12.40 6.50
CA TYR A 17 -17.76 11.30 5.94
C TYR A 17 -18.49 11.78 4.70
N TYR A 18 -18.46 10.98 3.63
CA TYR A 18 -19.10 11.30 2.37
C TYR A 18 -19.95 10.13 1.87
N ALA A 19 -21.04 10.46 1.18
CA ALA A 19 -21.89 9.48 0.53
C ALA A 19 -21.20 8.95 -0.73
N THR A 20 -21.28 7.64 -0.96
CA THR A 20 -20.82 7.01 -2.19
C THR A 20 -21.97 6.79 -3.16
N ASN A 21 -21.64 6.39 -4.40
CA ASN A 21 -22.63 5.96 -5.39
C ASN A 21 -23.18 4.54 -5.12
N GLU A 22 -22.64 3.84 -4.13
CA GLU A 22 -23.11 2.50 -3.75
C GLU A 22 -24.31 2.64 -2.81
N ILE A 23 -25.42 2.00 -3.15
CA ILE A 23 -26.62 1.98 -2.29
C ILE A 23 -26.55 0.80 -1.34
N ASP A 24 -26.72 1.06 -0.06
CA ASP A 24 -26.89 0.04 0.96
C ASP A 24 -28.24 -0.68 0.75
N GLN A 25 -28.20 -2.00 0.60
CA GLN A 25 -29.39 -2.78 0.25
C GLN A 25 -30.45 -2.82 1.37
N GLN A 26 -30.06 -2.67 2.63
CA GLN A 26 -30.94 -2.73 3.79
C GLN A 26 -31.63 -1.38 4.04
N THR A 27 -30.86 -0.30 3.98
CA THR A 27 -31.37 1.04 4.30
C THR A 27 -31.86 1.82 3.08
N LYS A 28 -31.58 1.32 1.86
CA LYS A 28 -31.88 1.97 0.57
C LYS A 28 -31.27 3.38 0.44
N LYS A 29 -30.24 3.68 1.22
CA LYS A 29 -29.53 4.97 1.23
C LYS A 29 -28.11 4.80 0.69
N PRO A 30 -27.48 5.88 0.18
CA PRO A 30 -26.06 5.89 -0.15
C PRO A 30 -25.19 5.43 1.02
N LYS A 31 -24.23 4.57 0.75
CA LYS A 31 -23.27 4.11 1.75
C LYS A 31 -22.33 5.26 2.13
N MET A 32 -22.13 5.46 3.42
CA MET A 32 -21.18 6.47 3.91
C MET A 32 -19.78 5.87 3.99
N LYS A 33 -18.77 6.60 3.51
CA LYS A 33 -17.34 6.28 3.67
C LYS A 33 -16.63 7.43 4.38
N ALA A 34 -15.62 7.10 5.17
CA ALA A 34 -14.77 8.08 5.87
C ALA A 34 -13.59 8.49 4.99
N ARG A 35 -13.25 9.77 4.98
CA ARG A 35 -11.94 10.26 4.53
C ARG A 35 -11.04 10.41 5.75
N TYR A 36 -9.83 9.89 5.64
CA TYR A 36 -8.86 9.89 6.72
C TYR A 36 -7.78 10.93 6.48
N ALA A 37 -7.43 11.66 7.53
CA ALA A 37 -6.27 12.54 7.56
C ALA A 37 -5.22 11.95 8.52
N THR A 38 -3.95 12.01 8.11
CA THR A 38 -2.82 11.53 8.92
C THR A 38 -2.46 12.58 9.96
N LEU A 39 -2.31 12.14 11.21
CA LEU A 39 -1.86 12.94 12.36
C LEU A 39 -0.40 12.68 12.69
N GLY A 40 0.11 11.51 12.34
CA GLY A 40 1.49 11.14 12.59
C GLY A 40 1.77 9.68 12.29
N ARG A 41 2.75 9.12 13.01
CA ARG A 41 3.34 7.80 12.76
C ARG A 41 3.18 6.90 13.97
N ALA A 42 3.07 5.60 13.71
CA ALA A 42 3.09 4.56 14.74
C ALA A 42 4.21 3.57 14.45
N THR A 43 4.92 3.17 15.49
CA THR A 43 5.96 2.14 15.42
C THR A 43 5.68 1.07 16.47
N MET A 44 5.62 -0.19 16.04
CA MET A 44 5.51 -1.33 16.94
C MET A 44 6.90 -1.93 17.17
N TRP A 45 7.28 -2.07 18.42
CA TRP A 45 8.56 -2.61 18.86
C TRP A 45 8.39 -4.00 19.47
N PRO A 46 9.43 -4.86 19.40
CA PRO A 46 9.45 -6.11 20.14
C PRO A 46 9.26 -5.86 21.64
N ALA A 47 8.67 -6.83 22.34
CA ALA A 47 8.56 -6.80 23.78
C ALA A 47 9.96 -6.80 24.43
N GLU A 48 10.16 -6.00 25.47
CA GLU A 48 11.43 -5.94 26.20
C GLU A 48 11.71 -7.22 27.00
N ARG A 49 10.65 -7.94 27.38
CA ARG A 49 10.73 -9.19 28.16
C ARG A 49 9.86 -10.27 27.52
N GLN A 50 10.31 -11.51 27.64
CA GLN A 50 9.58 -12.66 27.14
C GLN A 50 8.25 -12.81 27.90
N GLY A 51 7.13 -12.85 27.17
CA GLY A 51 5.77 -12.93 27.74
C GLY A 51 5.03 -11.59 27.82
N GLU A 52 5.70 -10.47 27.56
CA GLU A 52 5.06 -9.15 27.51
C GLU A 52 4.52 -8.85 26.10
N PRO A 53 3.48 -8.00 25.98
CA PRO A 53 3.01 -7.53 24.68
C PRO A 53 4.03 -6.59 24.01
N PRO A 54 3.99 -6.47 22.67
CA PRO A 54 4.82 -5.50 21.95
C PRO A 54 4.48 -4.06 22.34
N GLN A 55 5.48 -3.20 22.38
CA GLN A 55 5.31 -1.78 22.68
C GLN A 55 4.89 -1.03 21.41
N ILE A 56 3.94 -0.10 21.54
CA ILE A 56 3.54 0.80 20.45
C ILE A 56 3.96 2.23 20.81
N SER A 57 4.81 2.82 19.97
CA SER A 57 5.17 4.24 20.03
C SER A 57 4.35 5.01 19.01
N ILE A 58 3.82 6.16 19.41
CA ILE A 58 3.05 7.07 18.55
C ILE A 58 3.72 8.44 18.58
N ASP A 59 4.09 8.93 17.40
CA ASP A 59 4.61 10.27 17.20
C ASP A 59 3.55 11.09 16.45
N LEU A 60 3.06 12.16 17.05
CA LEU A 60 2.06 13.04 16.45
C LEU A 60 2.74 14.28 15.89
N ASP A 61 2.69 14.43 14.56
CA ASP A 61 3.23 15.59 13.85
C ASP A 61 2.20 16.74 13.82
N SER A 62 0.91 16.42 14.00
CA SER A 62 -0.19 17.38 14.00
C SER A 62 -1.35 16.94 14.89
N LEU A 63 -2.10 17.92 15.39
CA LEU A 63 -3.35 17.71 16.13
C LEU A 63 -4.44 18.58 15.48
N PRO A 64 -5.66 18.05 15.28
CA PRO A 64 -6.76 18.85 14.76
C PRO A 64 -7.17 19.88 15.81
N ILE A 65 -7.05 21.17 15.44
CA ILE A 65 -7.51 22.29 16.26
C ILE A 65 -8.99 22.59 15.99
N GLY A 66 -9.72 23.01 17.01
CA GLY A 66 -11.14 23.39 16.88
C GLY A 66 -12.16 22.24 16.95
N SER A 67 -11.72 21.01 17.17
CA SER A 67 -12.64 19.92 17.51
C SER A 67 -13.03 20.01 18.99
N ASN A 68 -14.28 20.40 19.27
CA ASN A 68 -14.83 20.32 20.61
C ASN A 68 -15.33 18.88 20.84
N GLY A 69 -14.52 18.04 21.49
CA GLY A 69 -14.90 16.67 21.84
C GLY A 69 -13.75 15.66 21.83
N SER A 70 -14.08 14.39 22.02
CA SER A 70 -13.10 13.31 21.95
C SER A 70 -12.65 13.06 20.51
N LEU A 71 -11.34 12.87 20.33
CA LEU A 71 -10.76 12.53 19.04
C LEU A 71 -10.53 11.02 18.94
N LYS A 72 -11.18 10.37 17.98
CA LYS A 72 -10.91 8.96 17.66
C LYS A 72 -9.75 8.86 16.67
N MET A 73 -8.62 8.34 17.14
CA MET A 73 -7.45 8.04 16.32
C MET A 73 -7.38 6.54 16.02
N MET A 74 -6.89 6.21 14.83
CA MET A 74 -6.74 4.84 14.33
C MET A 74 -5.33 4.65 13.81
N VAL A 75 -4.75 3.48 14.07
CA VAL A 75 -3.46 3.09 13.52
C VAL A 75 -3.71 2.19 12.31
N PHE A 76 -3.18 2.60 11.15
CA PHE A 76 -3.13 1.79 9.95
C PHE A 76 -1.69 1.31 9.77
N TRP A 77 -1.47 0.00 9.95
CA TRP A 77 -0.16 -0.61 9.74
C TRP A 77 0.16 -0.76 8.26
N ASP A 78 1.40 -0.49 7.89
CA ASP A 78 1.89 -0.71 6.54
C ASP A 78 1.96 -2.22 6.32
N GLN A 79 1.11 -2.77 5.44
CA GLN A 79 1.31 -4.13 4.98
C GLN A 79 2.46 -4.16 3.95
N PRO A 80 3.31 -5.20 3.94
CA PRO A 80 4.20 -5.40 2.81
C PRO A 80 3.33 -5.55 1.56
N GLN A 81 3.38 -4.52 0.72
CA GLN A 81 2.63 -4.49 -0.52
C GLN A 81 3.21 -5.61 -1.39
N GLN A 82 2.48 -6.73 -1.51
CA GLN A 82 2.74 -7.66 -2.61
C GLN A 82 2.52 -6.83 -3.88
N GLN A 83 3.61 -6.51 -4.56
CA GLN A 83 3.58 -5.92 -5.90
C GLN A 83 2.87 -6.93 -6.81
N GLN A 84 1.55 -6.79 -6.93
CA GLN A 84 0.86 -7.29 -8.10
C GLN A 84 1.29 -6.38 -9.24
N HIS A 85 2.36 -6.78 -9.93
CA HIS A 85 2.71 -6.22 -11.23
C HIS A 85 1.47 -6.38 -12.12
N PRO A 86 0.92 -5.29 -12.69
CA PRO A 86 -0.06 -5.44 -13.74
C PRO A 86 0.60 -6.20 -14.89
N GLN A 87 0.09 -7.38 -15.23
CA GLN A 87 0.42 -8.04 -16.49
C GLN A 87 0.11 -7.05 -17.61
N GLN A 88 1.16 -6.53 -18.27
CA GLN A 88 1.00 -5.82 -19.52
C GLN A 88 0.30 -6.77 -20.51
N PRO A 89 -0.75 -6.32 -21.21
CA PRO A 89 -1.32 -7.11 -22.29
C PRO A 89 -0.26 -7.35 -23.35
N ALA A 90 -0.09 -8.62 -23.73
CA ALA A 90 0.74 -9.01 -24.86
C ALA A 90 0.30 -8.22 -26.11
N PRO A 91 1.25 -7.69 -26.91
CA PRO A 91 0.90 -7.03 -28.15
C PRO A 91 0.17 -8.00 -29.08
N PRO A 92 -0.91 -7.57 -29.78
CA PRO A 92 -1.61 -8.42 -30.73
C PRO A 92 -0.67 -8.79 -31.88
N GLN A 93 -0.46 -10.09 -32.08
CA GLN A 93 0.21 -10.63 -33.27
C GLN A 93 -0.61 -10.25 -34.50
N GLN A 94 -0.04 -9.41 -35.36
CA GLN A 94 -0.53 -9.22 -36.73
C GLN A 94 -0.17 -10.45 -37.57
N PRO A 95 -1.09 -11.01 -38.37
CA PRO A 95 -0.75 -12.03 -39.35
C PRO A 95 0.05 -11.40 -40.50
N ALA A 96 1.26 -11.91 -40.74
CA ALA A 96 2.13 -11.50 -41.84
C ALA A 96 1.71 -12.18 -43.17
N PRO A 97 1.68 -11.47 -44.31
CA PRO A 97 1.66 -12.09 -45.63
C PRO A 97 3.07 -12.52 -46.07
N GLN A 98 3.15 -13.72 -46.66
CA GLN A 98 4.35 -14.31 -47.25
C GLN A 98 4.84 -13.55 -48.50
N SER A 99 6.14 -13.22 -48.58
CA SER A 99 6.90 -13.33 -49.85
C SER A 99 8.43 -13.37 -49.64
N TYR A 100 9.00 -14.54 -49.94
CA TYR A 100 10.32 -14.89 -50.49
C TYR A 100 11.52 -13.91 -50.39
N GLY A 101 12.61 -14.36 -49.72
CA GLY A 101 13.96 -13.84 -49.97
C GLY A 101 15.05 -14.11 -48.91
N GLN A 102 15.60 -15.34 -48.88
CA GLN A 102 16.97 -15.80 -48.51
C GLN A 102 17.65 -15.42 -47.14
N PRO A 103 18.59 -16.27 -46.61
CA PRO A 103 18.92 -16.34 -45.18
C PRO A 103 20.38 -15.97 -44.77
N GLN A 104 20.63 -16.02 -43.45
CA GLN A 104 21.92 -15.98 -42.69
C GLN A 104 22.41 -14.56 -42.29
N SER A 105 23.05 -14.29 -41.14
CA SER A 105 23.72 -15.10 -40.13
C SER A 105 23.82 -14.36 -38.77
N TYR A 106 23.65 -15.14 -37.70
CA TYR A 106 24.18 -15.08 -36.33
C TYR A 106 25.10 -13.90 -35.89
N GLY A 107 24.72 -13.24 -34.78
CA GLY A 107 25.54 -12.22 -34.09
C GLY A 107 25.09 -11.96 -32.65
N SER A 108 25.26 -12.95 -31.78
CA SER A 108 25.13 -12.87 -30.32
C SER A 108 26.45 -12.40 -29.70
N PHE A 109 26.52 -11.25 -29.01
CA PHE A 109 27.58 -10.96 -28.02
C PHE A 109 27.15 -9.85 -27.05
N GLY A 110 27.26 -10.11 -25.74
CA GLY A 110 27.22 -9.06 -24.73
C GLY A 110 26.76 -9.44 -23.32
N ASN A 111 27.14 -10.61 -22.79
CA ASN A 111 27.08 -10.86 -21.35
C ASN A 111 28.44 -11.39 -20.88
N GLN A 112 29.14 -10.61 -20.05
CA GLN A 112 30.39 -11.00 -19.38
C GLN A 112 30.24 -10.69 -17.88
N PRO A 113 30.43 -11.67 -16.98
CA PRO A 113 30.80 -11.42 -15.60
C PRO A 113 32.33 -11.47 -15.44
N GLN A 114 32.90 -10.46 -14.80
CA GLN A 114 34.26 -10.51 -14.23
C GLN A 114 34.17 -11.02 -12.78
N ARG A 115 35.22 -11.77 -12.41
CA ARG A 115 35.41 -12.51 -11.17
C ARG A 115 35.60 -11.62 -9.94
#